data_AF-A0A4S3PXS6-F1
#
_entry.id   AF-A0A4S3PXS6-F1
#
_cell.length_a   1.000
_cell.length_b   1.000
_cell.length_c   1.000
_cell.angle_alpha   90.00
_cell.angle_beta   90.00
_cell.angle_gamma   90.00
#
_symmetry.space_group_name_H-M   'P 1'
#
loop_
_entity.id
_entity.type
_entity.pdbx_description
1 polymer ?
#
loop_
_entity_poly.entity_id
_entity_poly.type
_entity_poly.pdbx_seq_one_letter_code
_entity_poly.pdbx_strand_id
1 'polypeptide(L)'
;MFDLVLIIILLMGFIIGLRRGFILQIVHLTGFIVAFIVAYLYYDELMPKLVLWIPYPTFGDAETMKFLFESTNLETAYYRAIAFAIIFFATKFLWQIIGSMLDFLANLPLLKQINGWAGGLLGFVEVYLIVFIVLYIGALLPVEIVQSNLNDSFMAKMIVQHTPFFTGKIKDLWI
;
A
#
# COMPACT_ATOMS: atom_id res chain seq x y z
N MET A 1 2.87 -18.33 10.34
CA MET A 1 1.87 -17.50 11.06
C MET A 1 1.53 -16.23 10.29
N PHE A 2 2.50 -15.56 9.65
CA PHE A 2 2.27 -14.35 8.87
C PHE A 2 1.30 -14.54 7.68
N ASP A 3 1.36 -15.67 6.97
CA ASP A 3 0.40 -15.95 5.88
C ASP A 3 -1.06 -15.95 6.34
N LEU A 4 -1.32 -16.50 7.54
CA LEU A 4 -2.67 -16.53 8.11
C LEU A 4 -3.18 -15.11 8.38
N VAL A 5 -2.31 -14.23 8.88
CA VAL A 5 -2.63 -12.82 9.10
C VAL A 5 -2.97 -12.14 7.76
N LEU A 6 -2.18 -12.35 6.72
CA LEU A 6 -2.45 -11.81 5.38
C LEU A 6 -3.78 -12.31 4.81
N ILE A 7 -4.07 -13.60 4.94
CA ILE A 7 -5.34 -14.19 4.50
C ILE A 7 -6.52 -13.55 5.25
N ILE A 8 -6.42 -13.39 6.57
CA ILE A 8 -7.47 -12.77 7.38
C ILE A 8 -7.69 -11.32 6.94
N ILE A 9 -6.62 -10.55 6.69
CA ILE A 9 -6.70 -9.18 6.20
C ILE A 9 -7.40 -9.10 4.84
N LEU A 10 -7.03 -9.96 3.89
CA LEU A 10 -7.65 -10.01 2.57
C LEU A 10 -9.14 -10.42 2.65
N LEU A 11 -9.47 -11.39 3.50
CA LEU A 11 -10.86 -11.79 3.75
C LEU A 11 -11.67 -10.67 4.40
N MET A 12 -11.10 -9.90 5.32
CA MET A 12 -11.75 -8.71 5.87
C MET A 12 -12.04 -7.68 4.77
N GLY A 13 -11.10 -7.45 3.86
CA GLY A 13 -11.31 -6.58 2.69
C GLY A 13 -12.51 -7.01 1.86
N PHE A 14 -12.60 -8.32 1.58
CA PHE A 14 -13.75 -8.89 0.88
C PHE A 14 -15.07 -8.67 1.62
N ILE A 15 -15.13 -8.98 2.92
CA ILE A 15 -16.35 -8.83 3.74
C ILE A 15 -16.76 -7.35 3.85
N ILE A 16 -15.80 -6.44 4.02
CA ILE A 16 -16.04 -5.00 4.07
C ILE A 16 -16.64 -4.54 2.72
N GLY A 17 -16.06 -4.96 1.60
CA GLY A 17 -16.57 -4.65 0.27
C GLY A 17 -17.98 -5.20 0.02
N LEU A 18 -18.29 -6.42 0.50
CA LEU A 18 -19.64 -7.00 0.44
C LEU A 18 -20.67 -6.12 1.17
N ARG A 19 -20.31 -5.61 2.36
CA ARG A 19 -21.19 -4.76 3.17
C ARG A 19 -21.38 -3.37 2.59
N ARG A 20 -20.33 -2.80 2.00
CA ARG A 20 -20.35 -1.48 1.37
C ARG A 20 -21.10 -1.49 0.03
N GLY A 21 -21.10 -2.62 -0.67
CA GLY A 21 -21.66 -2.72 -2.02
C GLY A 21 -20.77 -2.06 -3.07
N PHE A 22 -21.09 -2.28 -4.35
CA PHE A 22 -20.23 -1.92 -5.47
C PHE A 22 -19.92 -0.43 -5.59
N ILE A 23 -20.92 0.43 -5.49
CA ILE A 23 -20.76 1.89 -5.74
C ILE A 23 -19.85 2.51 -4.69
N LEU A 24 -20.16 2.27 -3.41
CA LEU A 24 -19.35 2.81 -2.33
C LEU A 24 -17.92 2.24 -2.38
N GLN A 25 -17.78 0.98 -2.77
CA GLN A 25 -16.46 0.38 -2.93
C GLN A 25 -15.65 1.02 -4.07
N ILE A 26 -16.29 1.46 -5.15
CA ILE A 26 -15.61 2.28 -6.18
C ILE A 26 -15.11 3.59 -5.58
N VAL A 27 -15.90 4.27 -4.75
CA VAL A 27 -15.45 5.51 -4.06
C VAL A 27 -14.23 5.26 -3.19
N HIS A 28 -14.16 4.13 -2.50
CA HIS A 28 -12.96 3.77 -1.74
C HIS A 28 -11.77 3.47 -2.66
N LEU A 29 -11.99 2.75 -3.76
CA LEU A 29 -10.95 2.45 -4.73
C LEU A 29 -10.41 3.70 -5.44
N THR A 30 -11.25 4.68 -5.78
CA THR A 30 -10.76 5.96 -6.30
C THR A 30 -9.90 6.69 -5.28
N GLY A 31 -10.19 6.55 -3.99
CA GLY A 31 -9.33 7.04 -2.91
C GLY A 31 -7.95 6.41 -2.88
N PHE A 32 -7.83 5.13 -3.24
CA PHE A 32 -6.52 4.50 -3.41
C PHE A 32 -5.75 5.16 -4.56
N ILE A 33 -6.39 5.37 -5.71
CA ILE A 33 -5.78 5.99 -6.89
C ILE A 33 -5.36 7.43 -6.58
N VAL A 34 -6.23 8.22 -5.96
CA VAL A 34 -5.95 9.61 -5.57
C VAL A 34 -4.78 9.65 -4.58
N ALA A 35 -4.78 8.79 -3.55
CA ALA A 35 -3.69 8.72 -2.60
C ALA A 35 -2.35 8.36 -3.27
N PHE A 36 -2.38 7.42 -4.22
CA PHE A 36 -1.19 7.05 -5.00
C PHE A 36 -0.67 8.23 -5.84
N ILE A 37 -1.54 8.94 -6.54
CA ILE A 37 -1.17 10.10 -7.37
C ILE A 37 -0.61 11.23 -6.50
N VAL A 38 -1.28 11.57 -5.39
CA VAL A 38 -0.81 12.62 -4.48
C VAL A 38 0.54 12.23 -3.89
N ALA A 39 0.71 10.99 -3.44
CA ALA A 39 2.01 10.51 -2.97
C ALA A 39 3.09 10.59 -4.06
N TYR A 40 2.78 10.18 -5.30
CA TYR A 40 3.67 10.29 -6.45
C TYR A 40 4.10 11.73 -6.76
N LEU A 41 3.21 12.70 -6.60
CA LEU A 41 3.51 14.10 -6.94
C LEU A 41 4.33 14.81 -5.86
N TYR A 42 4.17 14.43 -4.58
CA TYR A 42 4.68 15.22 -3.45
C TYR A 42 5.76 14.51 -2.61
N TYR A 43 6.13 13.25 -2.91
CA TYR A 43 7.14 12.54 -2.10
C TYR A 43 8.50 13.26 -2.10
N ASP A 44 8.93 13.81 -3.24
CA ASP A 44 10.22 14.53 -3.35
C ASP A 44 10.24 15.82 -2.51
N GLU A 45 9.10 16.46 -2.29
CA GLU A 45 9.01 17.67 -1.44
C GLU A 45 9.09 17.35 0.06
N LEU A 46 8.63 16.17 0.47
CA LEU A 46 8.64 15.74 1.87
C LEU A 46 9.97 15.09 2.26
N MET A 47 10.62 14.37 1.34
CA MET A 47 11.85 13.61 1.57
C MET A 47 12.94 14.39 2.35
N PRO A 48 13.33 15.64 2.00
CA PRO A 48 14.40 16.36 2.69
C PRO A 48 14.08 16.67 4.16
N LYS A 49 12.79 16.79 4.50
CA LYS A 49 12.34 17.09 5.87
C LYS A 49 12.42 15.87 6.77
N LEU A 50 12.34 14.67 6.19
CA LEU A 50 12.37 13.40 6.93
C LEU A 50 13.74 13.08 7.50
N VAL A 51 14.83 13.59 6.90
CA VAL A 51 16.20 13.37 7.39
C VAL A 51 16.36 13.79 8.85
N LEU A 52 15.64 14.82 9.28
CA LEU A 52 15.69 15.34 10.65
C LEU A 52 14.80 14.56 11.63
N TRP A 53 13.81 13.81 11.15
CA TRP A 53 12.81 13.14 11.99
C TRP A 53 13.04 11.63 12.08
N ILE A 54 13.56 11.03 11.01
CA ILE A 54 13.72 9.59 10.88
C ILE A 54 15.19 9.33 10.52
N PRO A 55 15.99 8.79 11.47
CA PRO A 55 17.39 8.51 11.20
C PRO A 55 17.53 7.39 10.18
N TYR A 56 18.46 7.54 9.25
CA TYR A 56 18.80 6.48 8.31
C TYR A 56 19.37 5.28 9.07
N PRO A 57 18.81 4.07 8.88
CA PRO A 57 19.30 2.89 9.59
C PRO A 57 20.70 2.48 9.10
N THR A 58 21.51 1.94 10.00
CA THR A 58 22.80 1.36 9.63
C THR A 58 22.57 -0.01 8.99
N PHE A 59 22.74 -0.09 7.68
CA PHE A 59 22.73 -1.35 6.95
C PHE A 59 24.04 -2.10 7.25
N GLY A 60 23.95 -3.37 7.65
CA GLY A 60 25.13 -4.17 7.99
C GLY A 60 26.14 -4.26 6.84
N ASP A 61 25.66 -4.58 5.63
CA ASP A 61 26.47 -4.61 4.42
C ASP A 61 25.85 -3.70 3.34
N ALA A 62 26.35 -2.46 3.29
CA ALA A 62 25.87 -1.44 2.37
C ALA A 62 26.20 -1.76 0.89
N GLU A 63 27.24 -2.57 0.61
CA GLU A 63 27.62 -2.93 -0.75
C GLU A 63 26.64 -3.96 -1.36
N THR A 64 26.28 -4.99 -0.59
CA THR A 64 25.25 -5.96 -0.99
C THR A 64 23.92 -5.27 -1.28
N MET A 65 23.54 -4.27 -0.47
CA MET A 65 22.30 -3.51 -0.70
C MET A 65 22.36 -2.61 -1.95
N LYS A 66 23.51 -1.97 -2.23
CA LYS A 66 23.67 -1.16 -3.45
C LYS A 66 23.57 -2.00 -4.71
N PHE A 67 24.09 -3.22 -4.67
CA PHE A 67 24.00 -4.16 -5.78
C PHE A 67 22.57 -4.66 -6.03
N LEU A 68 21.78 -4.90 -4.98
CA LEU A 68 20.41 -5.41 -5.09
C LEU A 68 19.39 -4.37 -5.55
N PHE A 69 19.58 -3.10 -5.21
CA PHE A 69 18.61 -2.04 -5.51
C PHE A 69 18.95 -1.22 -6.75
N GLU A 70 20.08 -1.46 -7.41
CA GLU A 70 20.58 -0.72 -8.59
C GLU A 70 20.56 0.82 -8.44
N SER A 71 20.36 1.32 -7.22
CA SER A 71 20.22 2.75 -6.94
C SER A 71 21.55 3.29 -6.45
N THR A 72 22.00 4.37 -7.09
CA THR A 72 23.28 5.01 -6.77
C THR A 72 23.26 5.64 -5.37
N ASN A 73 22.07 5.81 -4.76
CA ASN A 73 21.87 6.42 -3.45
C ASN A 73 20.73 5.76 -2.64
N LEU A 74 21.05 4.67 -1.92
CA LEU A 74 20.13 3.93 -1.05
C LEU A 74 19.45 4.82 0.01
N GLU A 75 20.15 5.83 0.51
CA GLU A 75 19.61 6.78 1.49
C GLU A 75 18.48 7.60 0.88
N THR A 76 18.68 8.09 -0.35
CA THR A 76 17.63 8.82 -1.08
C THR A 76 16.42 7.92 -1.34
N ALA A 77 16.64 6.69 -1.80
CA ALA A 77 15.56 5.72 -2.04
C ALA A 77 14.77 5.42 -0.75
N TYR A 78 15.47 5.26 0.39
CA TYR A 78 14.85 5.07 1.70
C TYR A 78 13.96 6.26 2.09
N TYR A 79 14.43 7.49 1.96
CA TYR A 79 13.63 8.66 2.32
C TYR A 79 12.46 8.91 1.35
N ARG A 80 12.65 8.64 0.05
CA ARG A 80 11.55 8.65 -0.93
C ARG A 80 10.46 7.65 -0.55
N ALA A 81 10.86 6.48 -0.05
CA ALA A 81 9.95 5.46 0.46
C ALA A 81 8.99 5.96 1.49
N ILE A 82 9.59 6.55 2.52
CA ILE A 82 8.89 6.92 3.71
C ILE A 82 8.05 8.15 3.43
N ALA A 83 8.55 9.08 2.61
CA ALA A 83 7.78 10.20 2.13
C ALA A 83 6.54 9.76 1.36
N PHE A 84 6.71 8.86 0.38
CA PHE A 84 5.60 8.28 -0.36
C PHE A 84 4.60 7.60 0.57
N ALA A 85 5.07 6.76 1.50
CA ALA A 85 4.22 6.05 2.46
C ALA A 85 3.39 7.02 3.31
N ILE A 86 4.03 8.03 3.91
CA ILE A 86 3.37 9.02 4.77
C ILE A 86 2.28 9.74 3.99
N ILE A 87 2.59 10.26 2.80
CA ILE A 87 1.62 11.02 1.99
C ILE A 87 0.49 10.11 1.51
N PHE A 88 0.82 8.89 1.08
CA PHE A 88 -0.16 7.89 0.64
C PHE A 88 -1.15 7.57 1.75
N PHE A 89 -0.67 7.19 2.94
CA PHE A 89 -1.55 6.82 4.05
C PHE A 89 -2.31 8.04 4.59
N ALA A 90 -1.69 9.22 4.66
CA ALA A 90 -2.39 10.45 5.07
C ALA A 90 -3.52 10.81 4.10
N THR A 91 -3.24 10.83 2.79
CA THR A 91 -4.25 11.13 1.76
C THR A 91 -5.34 10.07 1.75
N LYS A 92 -4.96 8.79 1.86
CA LYS A 92 -5.91 7.67 1.89
C LYS A 92 -6.83 7.74 3.10
N PHE A 93 -6.29 8.09 4.27
CA PHE A 93 -7.06 8.29 5.49
C PHE A 93 -8.04 9.45 5.36
N LEU A 94 -7.59 10.60 4.82
CA LEU A 94 -8.46 11.74 4.53
C LEU A 94 -9.58 11.37 3.55
N TRP A 95 -9.26 10.63 2.49
CA TRP A 95 -10.26 10.15 1.54
C TRP A 95 -11.23 9.17 2.18
N GLN A 96 -10.77 8.33 3.11
CA GLN A 96 -11.65 7.41 3.81
C GLN A 96 -12.69 8.14 4.66
N ILE A 97 -12.33 9.28 5.27
CA ILE A 97 -13.29 10.14 5.97
C ILE A 97 -14.34 10.65 4.98
N ILE A 98 -13.91 11.19 3.83
CA ILE A 98 -14.84 11.70 2.80
C ILE A 98 -15.74 10.58 2.25
N GLY A 99 -15.16 9.41 1.95
CA GLY A 99 -15.89 8.25 1.47
C GLY A 99 -16.94 7.76 2.46
N SER A 100 -16.63 7.76 3.76
CA SER A 100 -17.58 7.37 4.81
C SER A 100 -18.80 8.30 4.88
N MET A 101 -18.65 9.57 4.48
CA MET A 101 -19.78 10.49 4.37
C MET A 101 -20.74 10.09 3.24
N LEU A 102 -20.31 9.26 2.30
CA LEU A 102 -21.12 8.75 1.18
C LEU A 102 -21.73 7.36 1.48
N ASP A 103 -21.51 6.80 2.68
CA ASP A 103 -22.04 5.50 3.09
C ASP A 103 -23.58 5.45 3.03
N PHE A 104 -24.26 6.61 3.16
CA PHE A 104 -25.72 6.68 3.01
C PHE A 104 -26.20 6.27 1.62
N LEU A 105 -25.38 6.47 0.58
CA LEU A 105 -25.73 6.07 -0.78
C LEU A 105 -25.89 4.55 -0.88
N ALA A 106 -25.07 3.78 -0.18
CA ALA A 106 -25.16 2.32 -0.16
C ALA A 106 -26.50 1.80 0.41
N ASN A 107 -27.21 2.61 1.20
CA ASN A 107 -28.49 2.25 1.79
C ASN A 107 -29.69 2.50 0.85
N LEU A 108 -29.49 3.17 -0.28
CA LEU A 108 -30.57 3.43 -1.24
C LEU A 108 -31.05 2.12 -1.91
N PRO A 109 -32.37 1.86 -1.96
CA PRO A 109 -32.93 0.58 -2.42
C PRO A 109 -32.59 0.25 -3.89
N LEU A 110 -32.33 1.26 -4.72
CA LEU A 110 -31.88 1.10 -6.11
C LEU A 110 -30.42 0.62 -6.21
N LEU A 111 -29.58 0.99 -5.25
CA LEU A 111 -28.14 0.66 -5.26
C LEU A 111 -27.85 -0.72 -4.64
N LYS A 112 -28.76 -1.23 -3.80
CA LYS A 112 -28.72 -2.60 -3.26
C LYS A 112 -28.86 -3.70 -4.32
N GLN A 113 -29.36 -3.38 -5.51
CA GLN A 113 -29.47 -4.35 -6.61
C GLN A 113 -28.13 -4.64 -7.30
N ILE A 114 -27.16 -3.72 -7.19
CA ILE A 114 -25.82 -3.97 -7.74
C ILE A 114 -25.14 -5.00 -6.85
N ASN A 115 -24.71 -6.09 -7.48
CA ASN A 115 -24.33 -7.33 -6.81
C ASN A 115 -23.30 -7.09 -5.69
N GLY A 116 -23.66 -7.39 -4.44
CA GLY A 116 -22.78 -7.25 -3.28
C GLY A 116 -21.43 -7.95 -3.49
N TRP A 117 -21.45 -9.08 -4.22
CA TRP A 117 -20.25 -9.82 -4.65
C TRP A 117 -19.24 -8.97 -5.44
N ALA A 118 -19.70 -8.06 -6.30
CA ALA A 118 -18.81 -7.15 -7.02
C ALA A 118 -18.16 -6.14 -6.06
N GLY A 119 -18.91 -5.65 -5.07
CA GLY A 119 -18.37 -4.87 -3.96
C GLY A 119 -17.33 -5.67 -3.17
N GLY A 120 -17.60 -6.94 -2.86
CA GLY A 120 -16.64 -7.82 -2.19
C GLY A 120 -15.34 -7.98 -2.96
N LEU A 121 -15.42 -8.26 -4.27
CA LEU A 121 -14.24 -8.39 -5.12
C LEU A 121 -13.42 -7.08 -5.16
N LEU A 122 -14.08 -5.94 -5.33
CA LEU A 122 -13.38 -4.64 -5.29
C LEU A 122 -12.79 -4.34 -3.90
N GLY A 123 -13.42 -4.80 -2.82
CA GLY A 123 -12.90 -4.73 -1.44
C GLY A 123 -11.65 -5.57 -1.24
N PHE A 124 -11.65 -6.79 -1.78
CA PHE A 124 -10.47 -7.63 -1.83
C PHE A 124 -9.34 -6.95 -2.60
N VAL A 125 -9.62 -6.41 -3.79
CA VAL A 125 -8.62 -5.72 -4.62
C VAL A 125 -8.05 -4.49 -3.90
N GLU A 126 -8.90 -3.65 -3.29
CA GLU A 126 -8.44 -2.48 -2.54
C GLU A 126 -7.47 -2.90 -1.41
N VAL A 127 -7.86 -3.87 -0.58
CA VAL A 127 -7.02 -4.31 0.53
C VAL A 127 -5.76 -5.02 0.04
N TYR A 128 -5.85 -5.82 -1.03
CA TYR A 128 -4.70 -6.44 -1.67
C TYR A 128 -3.67 -5.39 -2.10
N LEU A 129 -4.11 -4.30 -2.73
CA LEU A 129 -3.22 -3.22 -3.17
C LEU A 129 -2.60 -2.47 -1.98
N ILE A 130 -3.36 -2.22 -0.92
CA ILE A 130 -2.83 -1.61 0.31
C ILE A 130 -1.78 -2.52 0.95
N VAL A 131 -2.07 -3.81 1.07
CA VAL A 131 -1.14 -4.82 1.60
C VAL A 131 0.12 -4.88 0.74
N PHE A 132 -0.01 -4.89 -0.58
CA PHE A 132 1.14 -4.84 -1.48
C PHE A 132 2.04 -3.64 -1.20
N ILE A 133 1.48 -2.43 -1.08
CA ILE A 133 2.26 -1.21 -0.77
C ILE A 133 2.97 -1.33 0.58
N VAL A 134 2.28 -1.81 1.62
CA VAL A 134 2.86 -2.02 2.96
C VAL A 134 4.02 -3.02 2.92
N LEU A 135 3.81 -4.18 2.27
CA LEU A 135 4.84 -5.22 2.18
C LEU A 135 6.03 -4.76 1.33
N TYR A 136 5.78 -4.04 0.24
CA TYR A 136 6.83 -3.51 -0.61
C TYR A 136 7.68 -2.49 0.14
N ILE A 137 7.07 -1.51 0.81
CA ILE A 137 7.81 -0.55 1.66
C ILE A 137 8.54 -1.28 2.78
N GLY A 138 7.90 -2.25 3.43
CA GLY A 138 8.50 -3.06 4.49
C GLY A 138 9.73 -3.86 4.04
N ALA A 139 9.72 -4.37 2.80
CA ALA A 139 10.86 -5.06 2.22
C ALA A 139 12.08 -4.16 1.99
N LEU A 140 11.88 -2.85 1.88
CA LEU A 140 12.94 -1.86 1.71
C LEU A 140 13.56 -1.41 3.04
N LEU A 141 12.85 -1.62 4.15
CA LEU A 141 13.36 -1.28 5.47
C LEU A 141 14.28 -2.40 5.99
N PRO A 142 15.49 -2.07 6.48
CA PRO A 142 16.41 -3.05 7.08
C PRO A 142 16.00 -3.41 8.51
N VAL A 143 14.76 -3.88 8.68
CA VAL A 143 14.25 -4.34 9.97
C VAL A 143 14.23 -5.85 9.94
N GLU A 144 15.13 -6.48 10.70
CA GLU A 144 15.29 -7.95 10.73
C GLU A 144 13.97 -8.69 10.96
N ILE A 145 13.14 -8.18 11.86
CA ILE A 145 11.82 -8.76 12.17
C ILE A 145 10.88 -8.70 10.95
N VAL A 146 10.93 -7.61 10.17
CA VAL A 146 10.09 -7.47 8.97
C VAL A 146 10.63 -8.38 7.87
N GLN A 147 11.95 -8.39 7.66
CA GLN A 147 12.58 -9.19 6.61
C GLN A 147 12.43 -10.70 6.86
N SER A 148 12.59 -11.17 8.10
CA SER A 148 12.41 -12.59 8.43
C SER A 148 10.97 -13.04 8.16
N ASN A 149 9.98 -12.26 8.61
CA ASN A 149 8.57 -12.56 8.36
C ASN A 149 8.19 -12.51 6.88
N LEU A 150 8.76 -11.58 6.10
CA LEU A 150 8.56 -11.50 4.64
C LEU A 150 9.21 -12.68 3.91
N ASN A 151 10.43 -13.06 4.30
CA ASN A 151 11.18 -14.15 3.68
C ASN A 151 10.59 -15.52 4.00
N ASP A 152 9.99 -15.70 5.17
CA ASP A 152 9.38 -16.99 5.53
C ASP A 152 7.95 -17.14 5.01
N SER A 153 7.32 -16.05 4.56
CA SER A 153 5.92 -16.05 4.09
C SER A 153 5.80 -16.26 2.59
N PHE A 154 5.08 -17.33 2.22
CA PHE A 154 4.72 -17.61 0.83
C PHE A 154 3.80 -16.52 0.27
N MET A 155 2.77 -16.11 1.01
CA MET A 155 1.83 -15.08 0.58
C MET A 155 2.51 -13.73 0.37
N ALA A 156 3.40 -13.32 1.28
CA ALA A 156 4.11 -12.06 1.16
C ALA A 156 4.96 -12.01 -0.11
N LYS A 157 5.74 -13.07 -0.37
CA LYS A 157 6.52 -13.23 -1.60
C LYS A 157 5.63 -13.18 -2.84
N MET A 158 4.53 -13.94 -2.84
CA MET A 158 3.58 -13.97 -3.95
C MET A 158 3.02 -12.57 -4.27
N ILE A 159 2.59 -11.82 -3.24
CA ILE A 159 2.03 -10.48 -3.41
C ILE A 159 3.07 -9.52 -3.98
N VAL A 160 4.27 -9.50 -3.41
CA VAL A 160 5.34 -8.56 -3.81
C VAL A 160 5.87 -8.88 -5.20
N GLN A 161 6.06 -10.16 -5.54
CA GLN A 161 6.69 -10.57 -6.80
C GLN A 161 5.73 -10.60 -8.00
N HIS A 162 4.44 -10.88 -7.79
CA HIS A 162 3.47 -11.07 -8.87
C HIS A 162 2.47 -9.92 -9.06
N THR A 163 2.77 -8.70 -8.58
CA THR A 163 1.97 -7.49 -8.84
C THR A 163 2.67 -6.57 -9.87
N PRO A 164 2.75 -6.96 -11.16
CA PRO A 164 3.66 -6.36 -12.14
C PRO A 164 3.38 -4.89 -12.46
N PHE A 165 2.11 -4.46 -12.41
CA PHE A 165 1.73 -3.09 -12.81
C PHE A 165 2.32 -2.03 -11.87
N PHE A 166 2.37 -2.32 -10.57
CA PHE A 166 2.93 -1.41 -9.57
C PHE A 166 4.44 -1.57 -9.42
N THR A 167 4.98 -2.79 -9.55
CA THR A 167 6.43 -3.01 -9.41
C THR A 167 7.24 -2.24 -10.45
N GLY A 168 6.75 -2.07 -11.69
CA GLY A 168 7.42 -1.23 -12.70
C GLY A 168 7.41 0.26 -12.35
N LYS A 169 6.23 0.82 -12.08
CA LYS A 169 6.07 2.24 -11.73
C LYS A 169 6.73 2.62 -10.41
N ILE A 170 6.75 1.71 -9.45
CA ILE A 170 7.45 1.90 -8.19
C ILE A 170 8.96 1.72 -8.40
N LYS A 171 9.46 0.86 -9.29
CA LYS A 171 10.91 0.88 -9.59
C LYS A 171 11.36 2.21 -10.20
N ASP A 172 10.59 2.76 -11.14
CA ASP A 172 10.91 4.03 -11.83
C ASP A 172 10.96 5.25 -10.89
N LEU A 173 10.27 5.20 -9.75
CA LEU A 173 10.20 6.29 -8.76
C LEU A 173 11.45 6.34 -7.85
N TRP A 174 12.20 5.24 -7.75
CA TRP A 174 13.16 4.99 -6.67
C TRP A 174 14.56 4.65 -7.18
N ILE A 175 14.66 4.20 -8.43
CA ILE A 175 15.90 4.19 -9.22
C ILE A 175 16.27 5.63 -9.59
#